data_AF-A0A3P5WF72-F1
#
_entry.id   AF-A0A3P5WF72-F1
#
_cell.length_a   1.000
_cell.length_b   1.000
_cell.length_c   1.000
_cell.angle_alpha   90.00
_cell.angle_beta   90.00
_cell.angle_gamma   90.00
#
_symmetry.space_group_name_H-M   'P 1'
#
loop_
_entity.id
_entity.type
_entity.pdbx_description
1 polymer ?
#
loop_
_entity_poly.entity_id
_entity_poly.type
_entity_poly.pdbx_seq_one_letter_code
_entity_poly.pdbx_strand_id
1 'polypeptide(L)'
;MVKMIRDNTGRFAERPFYDERDLDNECERLIRDFQLKRHGKIDYPVATDDLTVLIEMHDAELDSYADLSEHGEDVEGVTEFFPNRGPKVSISERISANDRRENRFRTTLTHEFGHVRFHWPLCAQKFATGDMLERGLNANKAISKRDNILNAPKSDWME
;
A
#
# COMPACT_ATOMS: atom_id res chain seq x y z
N MET A 1 -11.27 -10.38 -14.57
CA MET A 1 -11.85 -10.46 -13.21
C MET A 1 -10.86 -11.24 -12.38
N VAL A 2 -10.43 -10.69 -11.24
CA VAL A 2 -9.40 -11.31 -10.38
C VAL A 2 -9.94 -12.61 -9.80
N LYS A 3 -9.09 -13.65 -9.78
CA LYS A 3 -9.45 -14.95 -9.20
C LYS A 3 -9.38 -14.87 -7.68
N MET A 4 -10.45 -15.23 -6.99
CA MET A 4 -10.42 -15.42 -5.53
C MET A 4 -9.99 -16.84 -5.19
N ILE A 5 -9.09 -16.99 -4.22
CA ILE A 5 -8.64 -18.28 -3.69
C ILE A 5 -8.74 -18.28 -2.18
N ARG A 6 -8.84 -19.47 -1.56
CA ARG A 6 -8.83 -19.59 -0.11
C ARG A 6 -7.57 -18.94 0.48
N ASP A 7 -7.76 -18.16 1.54
CA ASP A 7 -6.65 -17.62 2.32
C ASP A 7 -6.23 -18.64 3.40
N ASN A 8 -4.97 -19.08 3.33
CA ASN A 8 -4.41 -20.04 4.27
C ASN A 8 -3.68 -19.37 5.43
N THR A 9 -3.57 -18.04 5.44
CA THR A 9 -2.98 -17.27 6.55
C THR A 9 -3.98 -17.07 7.70
N GLY A 10 -5.28 -17.19 7.42
CA GLY A 10 -6.36 -17.00 8.38
C GLY A 10 -6.81 -15.54 8.56
N ARG A 11 -6.22 -14.58 7.81
CA ARG A 11 -6.59 -13.16 7.88
C ARG A 11 -7.95 -12.88 7.24
N PHE A 12 -8.28 -13.62 6.17
CA PHE A 12 -9.52 -13.56 5.41
C PHE A 12 -10.05 -14.96 5.08
N ALA A 13 -11.30 -15.07 4.62
CA ALA A 13 -11.84 -16.33 4.11
C ALA A 13 -11.27 -16.67 2.72
N GLU A 14 -11.20 -15.66 1.86
CA GLU A 14 -10.63 -15.71 0.52
C GLU A 14 -9.75 -14.48 0.29
N ARG A 15 -8.79 -14.61 -0.62
CA ARG A 15 -7.88 -13.56 -1.05
C ARG A 15 -7.82 -13.49 -2.58
N PRO A 16 -7.51 -12.31 -3.15
CA PRO A 16 -7.24 -12.21 -4.56
C PRO A 16 -5.95 -12.95 -4.91
N PHE A 17 -5.96 -13.62 -6.04
CA PHE A 17 -4.79 -14.18 -6.68
C PHE A 17 -4.48 -13.33 -7.92
N TYR A 18 -3.34 -12.66 -7.87
CA TYR A 18 -2.73 -12.00 -9.02
C TYR A 18 -1.50 -12.80 -9.42
N ASP A 19 -1.33 -13.02 -10.72
CA ASP A 19 0.00 -13.34 -11.22
C ASP A 19 0.83 -12.05 -11.40
N GLU A 20 2.14 -12.20 -11.58
CA GLU A 20 3.06 -11.07 -11.73
C GLU A 20 2.66 -10.14 -12.89
N ARG A 21 2.17 -10.73 -13.99
CA ARG A 21 1.78 -9.98 -15.18
C ARG A 21 0.50 -9.19 -14.95
N ASP A 22 -0.45 -9.74 -14.20
CA ASP A 22 -1.68 -9.05 -13.81
C ASP A 22 -1.37 -7.83 -12.94
N LEU A 23 -0.44 -7.96 -11.98
CA LEU A 23 0.01 -6.83 -11.15
C LEU A 23 0.71 -5.76 -11.99
N ASP A 24 1.66 -6.15 -12.84
CA ASP A 24 2.38 -5.21 -13.71
C ASP A 24 1.43 -4.44 -14.62
N ASN A 25 0.51 -5.13 -15.29
CA ASN A 25 -0.48 -4.50 -16.17
C ASN A 25 -1.38 -3.53 -15.40
N GLU A 26 -1.81 -3.88 -14.19
CA GLU A 26 -2.68 -3.05 -13.39
C GLU A 26 -1.93 -1.80 -12.86
N CYS A 27 -0.69 -1.96 -12.40
CA CYS A 27 0.17 -0.85 -11.99
C CYS A 27 0.46 0.11 -13.15
N GLU A 28 0.79 -0.42 -14.34
CA GLU A 28 1.00 0.39 -15.55
C GLU A 28 -0.27 1.15 -15.93
N ARG A 29 -1.43 0.49 -15.86
CA ARG A 29 -2.72 1.12 -16.15
C ARG A 29 -3.02 2.26 -15.16
N LEU A 30 -2.82 2.03 -13.86
CA LEU A 30 -3.08 3.04 -12.82
C LEU A 30 -2.25 4.30 -13.04
N ILE A 31 -0.94 4.15 -13.30
CA ILE A 31 -0.08 5.32 -13.47
C ILE A 31 -0.34 6.03 -14.80
N ARG A 32 -0.62 5.28 -15.87
CA ARG A 32 -0.97 5.84 -17.17
C ARG A 32 -2.27 6.64 -17.10
N ASP A 33 -3.31 6.06 -16.51
CA ASP A 33 -4.62 6.70 -16.40
C ASP A 33 -4.53 7.95 -15.50
N PHE A 34 -3.75 7.89 -14.43
CA PHE A 34 -3.43 9.04 -13.60
C PHE A 34 -2.76 10.17 -14.39
N GLN A 35 -1.68 9.88 -15.11
CA GLN A 35 -0.94 10.90 -15.85
C GLN A 35 -1.78 11.53 -16.96
N LEU A 36 -2.55 10.72 -17.70
CA LEU A 36 -3.49 11.24 -18.70
C LEU A 36 -4.55 12.13 -18.07
N LYS A 37 -5.08 11.75 -16.90
CA LYS A 37 -6.10 12.54 -16.19
C LYS A 37 -5.54 13.85 -15.64
N ARG A 38 -4.33 13.85 -15.07
CA ARG A 38 -3.73 15.01 -14.39
C ARG A 38 -3.04 15.96 -15.36
N HIS A 39 -2.28 15.42 -16.30
CA HIS A 39 -1.37 16.18 -17.17
C HIS A 39 -1.78 16.18 -18.64
N GLY A 40 -2.72 15.33 -19.05
CA GLY A 40 -3.14 15.19 -20.46
C GLY A 40 -2.12 14.45 -21.35
N LYS A 41 -1.03 13.94 -20.77
CA LYS A 41 0.04 13.22 -21.46
C LYS A 41 0.67 12.19 -20.51
N ILE A 42 1.45 11.28 -21.07
CA ILE A 42 2.23 10.28 -20.33
C ILE A 42 3.70 10.69 -20.44
N ASP A 43 4.31 11.04 -19.31
CA ASP A 43 5.72 11.38 -19.24
C ASP A 43 6.46 10.41 -18.30
N TYR A 44 7.70 10.10 -18.65
CA TYR A 44 8.59 9.29 -17.83
C TYR A 44 9.96 9.98 -17.67
N PRO A 45 10.63 9.86 -16.51
CA PRO A 45 10.20 9.12 -15.31
C PRO A 45 9.01 9.81 -14.61
N VAL A 46 8.19 9.00 -13.91
CA VAL A 46 7.09 9.51 -13.08
C VAL A 46 7.66 10.39 -11.97
N ALA A 47 7.14 11.61 -11.83
CA ALA A 47 7.53 12.53 -10.78
C ALA A 47 7.18 11.98 -9.39
N THR A 48 8.02 12.24 -8.39
CA THR A 48 7.76 11.78 -7.02
C THR A 48 6.47 12.37 -6.46
N ASP A 49 6.21 13.66 -6.70
CA ASP A 49 4.95 14.33 -6.33
C ASP A 49 3.72 13.66 -6.96
N ASP A 50 3.84 13.11 -8.16
CA ASP A 50 2.75 12.39 -8.80
C ASP A 50 2.40 11.10 -8.06
N LEU A 51 3.38 10.41 -7.46
CA LEU A 51 3.12 9.24 -6.63
C LEU A 51 2.38 9.60 -5.34
N THR A 52 2.69 10.74 -4.74
CA THR A 52 1.98 11.22 -3.53
C THR A 52 0.52 11.53 -3.83
N VAL A 53 0.25 12.24 -4.92
CA VAL A 53 -1.12 12.58 -5.34
C VAL A 53 -1.88 11.35 -5.82
N LEU A 54 -1.20 10.37 -6.43
CA LEU A 54 -1.82 9.11 -6.81
C LEU A 54 -2.43 8.41 -5.58
N ILE A 55 -1.73 8.37 -4.45
CA ILE A 55 -2.24 7.79 -3.20
C ILE A 55 -3.48 8.54 -2.73
N GLU A 56 -3.42 9.87 -2.64
CA GLU A 56 -4.53 10.70 -2.16
C GLU A 56 -5.78 10.58 -3.04
N MET A 57 -5.60 10.46 -4.35
CA MET A 57 -6.70 10.26 -5.31
C MET A 57 -7.41 8.90 -5.14
N HIS A 58 -6.86 7.97 -4.38
CA HIS A 58 -7.45 6.66 -4.07
C HIS A 58 -8.07 6.61 -2.67
N ASP A 59 -8.59 7.75 -2.19
CA ASP A 59 -9.27 7.87 -0.90
C ASP A 59 -8.37 7.48 0.27
N ALA A 60 -7.06 7.72 0.17
CA ALA A 60 -6.12 7.50 1.26
C ALA A 60 -5.60 8.85 1.78
N GLU A 61 -5.49 8.97 3.10
CA GLU A 61 -4.74 10.05 3.73
C GLU A 61 -3.24 9.72 3.65
N LEU A 62 -2.40 10.68 3.27
CA LEU A 62 -0.95 10.50 3.21
C LEU A 62 -0.23 11.42 4.20
N ASP A 63 0.52 10.83 5.12
CA ASP A 63 1.50 11.50 5.97
C ASP A 63 2.92 11.11 5.52
N SER A 64 3.55 11.97 4.73
CA SER A 64 4.89 11.69 4.18
C SER A 64 6.03 11.95 5.16
N TYR A 65 5.77 12.51 6.35
CA TYR A 65 6.79 12.91 7.32
C TYR A 65 6.51 12.33 8.71
N ALA A 66 6.00 11.11 8.75
CA ALA A 66 5.59 10.47 9.98
C ALA A 66 6.80 10.05 10.84
N ASP A 67 6.66 10.17 12.16
CA ASP A 67 7.48 9.46 13.12
C ASP A 67 6.90 8.06 13.33
N LEU A 68 7.62 7.04 12.84
CA LEU A 68 7.24 5.64 12.92
C LEU A 68 8.03 4.87 13.98
N SER A 69 8.77 5.56 14.85
CA SER A 69 9.64 4.93 15.86
C SER A 69 8.89 3.99 16.80
N GLU A 70 7.60 4.21 17.05
CA GLU A 70 6.74 3.32 17.84
C GLU A 70 6.56 1.92 17.20
N HIS A 71 6.73 1.81 15.89
CA HIS A 71 6.62 0.55 15.14
C HIS A 71 7.97 -0.18 15.00
N GLY A 72 9.07 0.50 15.30
CA GLY A 72 10.42 -0.02 15.21
C GLY A 72 11.35 0.87 14.39
N GLU A 73 12.63 0.85 14.71
CA GLU A 73 13.67 1.67 14.05
C GLU A 73 13.85 1.36 12.55
N ASP A 74 13.41 0.17 12.12
CA ASP A 74 13.52 -0.36 10.76
C ASP A 74 12.23 -0.23 9.93
N VAL A 75 11.18 0.40 10.49
CA VAL A 75 9.91 0.63 9.80
C VAL A 75 10.01 1.90 8.97
N GLU A 76 9.64 1.77 7.70
CA GLU A 76 9.73 2.87 6.73
C GLU A 76 8.37 3.30 6.19
N GLY A 77 7.36 2.43 6.25
CA GLY A 77 5.99 2.72 5.85
C GLY A 77 4.98 1.95 6.69
N VAL A 78 3.79 2.54 6.87
CA VAL A 78 2.64 1.94 7.53
C VAL A 78 1.37 2.33 6.79
N THR A 79 0.54 1.35 6.46
CA THR A 79 -0.82 1.56 5.97
C THR A 79 -1.83 1.08 7.00
N GLU A 80 -2.66 1.99 7.51
CA GLU A 80 -3.73 1.69 8.47
C GLU A 80 -5.10 1.68 7.77
N PHE A 81 -5.89 0.64 8.02
CA PHE A 81 -7.23 0.48 7.47
C PHE A 81 -8.30 0.80 8.51
N PHE A 82 -9.35 1.52 8.09
CA PHE A 82 -10.43 1.97 8.98
C PHE A 82 -11.81 1.55 8.45
N PRO A 83 -12.79 1.28 9.33
CA PRO A 83 -14.14 0.91 8.88
C PRO A 83 -14.96 2.08 8.34
N ASN A 84 -14.67 3.31 8.79
CA ASN A 84 -15.54 4.48 8.58
C ASN A 84 -14.90 5.59 7.73
N ARG A 85 -13.70 5.35 7.21
CA ARG A 85 -12.95 6.28 6.36
C ARG A 85 -11.96 5.50 5.52
N GLY A 86 -11.40 6.15 4.51
CA GLY A 86 -10.34 5.58 3.71
C GLY A 86 -9.04 5.30 4.49
N PRO A 87 -8.10 4.53 3.92
CA PRO A 87 -6.85 4.16 4.59
C PRO A 87 -5.98 5.38 4.96
N LYS A 88 -5.08 5.22 5.92
CA LYS A 88 -4.00 6.19 6.18
C LYS A 88 -2.67 5.55 5.83
N VAL A 89 -1.92 6.19 4.94
CA VAL A 89 -0.54 5.85 4.60
C VAL A 89 0.39 6.80 5.34
N SER A 90 1.36 6.25 6.06
CA SER A 90 2.37 7.02 6.79
C SER A 90 3.76 6.56 6.36
N ILE A 91 4.61 7.49 5.93
CA ILE A 91 5.97 7.23 5.47
C ILE A 91 6.96 7.89 6.42
N SER A 92 8.02 7.17 6.78
CA SER A 92 9.01 7.69 7.72
C SER A 92 9.69 8.97 7.21
N GLU A 93 9.71 10.01 8.05
CA GLU A 93 10.48 11.25 7.79
C GLU A 93 11.94 10.96 7.42
N ARG A 94 12.53 9.90 8.01
CA ARG A 94 13.93 9.52 7.80
C ARG A 94 14.28 9.22 6.35
N ILE A 95 13.30 8.77 5.56
CA ILE A 95 13.47 8.48 4.14
C ILE A 95 12.91 9.58 3.23
N SER A 96 11.85 10.26 3.62
CA SER A 96 11.22 11.32 2.81
C SER A 96 11.95 12.65 2.87
N ALA A 97 12.55 13.01 4.01
CA ALA A 97 13.28 14.27 4.19
C ALA A 97 14.75 14.20 3.72
N ASN A 98 15.18 13.08 3.13
CA ASN A 98 16.56 12.87 2.72
C ASN A 98 16.64 12.63 1.20
N ASP A 99 17.05 13.65 0.45
CA ASP A 99 17.18 13.60 -1.02
C ASP A 99 18.04 12.43 -1.51
N ARG A 100 19.05 12.00 -0.72
CA ARG A 100 19.91 10.85 -1.08
C ARG A 100 19.16 9.52 -1.03
N ARG A 101 17.96 9.50 -0.46
CA ARG A 101 17.08 8.34 -0.31
C ARG A 101 15.84 8.42 -1.20
N GLU A 102 15.81 9.31 -2.19
CA GLU A 102 14.65 9.48 -3.08
C GLU A 102 14.14 8.15 -3.67
N ASN A 103 15.02 7.30 -4.20
CA ASN A 103 14.60 6.00 -4.72
C ASN A 103 13.95 5.11 -3.65
N ARG A 104 14.46 5.15 -2.41
CA ARG A 104 13.87 4.39 -1.31
C ARG A 104 12.51 4.96 -0.96
N PHE A 105 12.38 6.27 -0.86
CA PHE A 105 11.12 6.96 -0.63
C PHE A 105 10.08 6.58 -1.69
N ARG A 106 10.45 6.62 -2.97
CA ARG A 106 9.59 6.24 -4.09
C ARG A 106 9.15 4.78 -4.00
N THR A 107 10.08 3.86 -3.70
CA THR A 107 9.74 2.44 -3.50
C THR A 107 8.75 2.27 -2.35
N THR A 108 8.99 2.89 -1.20
CA THR A 108 8.08 2.78 -0.03
C THR A 108 6.72 3.40 -0.35
N LEU A 109 6.65 4.57 -0.98
CA LEU A 109 5.38 5.16 -1.43
C LEU A 109 4.58 4.20 -2.30
N THR A 110 5.23 3.60 -3.31
CA THR A 110 4.54 2.67 -4.22
C THR A 110 4.15 1.35 -3.55
N HIS A 111 4.94 0.91 -2.55
CA HIS A 111 4.63 -0.28 -1.75
C HIS A 111 3.36 -0.06 -0.92
N GLU A 112 3.32 1.03 -0.15
CA GLU A 112 2.14 1.38 0.65
C GLU A 112 0.91 1.64 -0.24
N PHE A 113 1.10 2.25 -1.41
CA PHE A 113 0.03 2.39 -2.39
C PHE A 113 -0.50 1.03 -2.85
N GLY A 114 0.36 0.01 -2.95
CA GLY A 114 -0.04 -1.36 -3.20
C GLY A 114 -1.03 -1.88 -2.14
N HIS A 115 -0.77 -1.63 -0.86
CA HIS A 115 -1.70 -2.00 0.21
C HIS A 115 -3.05 -1.27 0.07
N VAL A 116 -3.03 0.04 -0.22
CA VAL A 116 -4.25 0.82 -0.49
C VAL A 116 -5.01 0.25 -1.69
N ARG A 117 -4.34 -0.07 -2.79
CA ARG A 117 -5.00 -0.47 -4.04
C ARG A 117 -5.51 -1.90 -4.01
N PHE A 118 -4.73 -2.82 -3.45
CA PHE A 118 -4.95 -4.26 -3.57
C PHE A 118 -5.49 -4.93 -2.31
N HIS A 119 -5.33 -4.32 -1.14
CA HIS A 119 -5.76 -4.94 0.14
C HIS A 119 -6.92 -4.22 0.79
N TRP A 120 -7.02 -2.88 0.63
CA TRP A 120 -8.15 -2.11 1.14
C TRP A 120 -9.53 -2.70 0.79
N PRO A 121 -9.81 -3.16 -0.46
CA PRO A 121 -11.13 -3.71 -0.77
C PRO A 121 -11.52 -4.92 0.11
N LEU A 122 -10.55 -5.74 0.53
CA LEU A 122 -10.78 -6.89 1.41
C LEU A 122 -11.02 -6.45 2.84
N CYS A 123 -10.23 -5.48 3.33
CA CYS A 123 -10.43 -4.88 4.64
C CYS A 123 -11.79 -4.19 4.74
N ALA A 124 -12.19 -3.43 3.72
CA ALA A 124 -13.50 -2.78 3.63
C ALA A 124 -14.64 -3.82 3.67
N GLN A 125 -14.51 -4.92 2.93
CA GLN A 125 -15.49 -6.01 2.97
C GLN A 125 -15.57 -6.65 4.36
N LYS A 126 -14.43 -6.94 4.99
CA LYS A 126 -14.34 -7.50 6.34
C LYS A 126 -14.98 -6.57 7.38
N PHE A 127 -14.78 -5.26 7.26
CA PHE A 127 -15.42 -4.27 8.12
C PHE A 127 -16.94 -4.21 7.90
N ALA A 128 -17.40 -4.29 6.65
CA ALA A 128 -18.83 -4.29 6.33
C ALA A 128 -19.58 -5.52 6.85
N THR A 129 -18.93 -6.69 6.94
CA THR A 129 -19.54 -7.93 7.46
C THR A 129 -19.48 -8.03 8.99
N GLY A 130 -18.82 -7.09 9.67
CA GLY A 130 -18.65 -7.12 11.13
C GLY A 130 -17.70 -8.22 11.62
N ASP A 131 -16.94 -8.83 10.71
CA ASP A 131 -16.00 -9.90 11.04
C ASP A 131 -14.70 -9.33 11.63
N MET A 132 -14.74 -9.01 12.92
CA MET A 132 -13.61 -8.50 13.70
C MET A 132 -12.84 -9.63 14.42
N LEU A 133 -12.64 -10.79 13.77
CA LEU A 133 -12.00 -11.95 14.39
C LEU A 133 -10.53 -11.71 14.81
N GLU A 134 -9.84 -10.70 14.29
CA GLU A 134 -8.51 -10.31 14.74
C GLU A 134 -8.57 -9.06 15.66
N ARG A 135 -8.32 -9.28 16.96
CA ARG A 135 -8.30 -8.24 18.00
C ARG A 135 -6.87 -7.88 18.45
N GLY A 136 -5.93 -7.81 17.51
CA GLY A 136 -4.55 -7.40 17.76
C GLY A 136 -4.36 -5.89 17.52
N LEU A 137 -3.41 -5.26 18.23
CA LEU A 137 -3.05 -3.84 18.05
C LEU A 137 -2.68 -3.48 16.60
N ASN A 138 -2.23 -4.47 15.81
CA ASN A 138 -1.83 -4.32 14.40
C ASN A 138 -2.76 -5.04 13.42
N ALA A 139 -3.94 -5.50 13.85
CA ALA A 139 -4.82 -6.32 13.00
C ALA A 139 -5.30 -5.60 11.72
N ASN A 140 -5.31 -4.27 11.74
CA ASN A 140 -5.72 -3.43 10.61
C ASN A 140 -4.55 -2.59 10.07
N LYS A 141 -3.31 -3.01 10.30
CA LYS A 141 -2.11 -2.30 9.84
C LYS A 141 -1.26 -3.20 8.94
N ALA A 142 -0.84 -2.69 7.79
CA ALA A 142 0.33 -3.19 7.08
C ALA A 142 1.53 -2.38 7.58
N ILE A 143 2.59 -3.06 8.03
CA ILE A 143 3.78 -2.42 8.62
C ILE A 143 4.99 -2.87 7.82
N SER A 144 5.48 -1.98 6.99
CA SER A 144 6.54 -2.30 6.04
C SER A 144 7.90 -1.93 6.63
N LYS A 145 8.60 -3.00 7.00
CA LYS A 145 10.01 -2.96 7.41
C LYS A 145 10.91 -2.91 6.19
N ARG A 146 12.10 -2.36 6.39
CA ARG A 146 13.10 -2.25 5.32
C ARG A 146 13.33 -3.56 4.58
N ASP A 147 13.50 -4.64 5.34
CA ASP A 147 13.85 -5.96 4.80
C ASP A 147 12.64 -6.68 4.18
N ASN A 148 11.42 -6.40 4.66
CA ASN A 148 10.20 -7.04 4.17
C ASN A 148 9.87 -6.58 2.74
N ILE A 149 10.03 -5.29 2.44
CA ILE A 149 9.79 -4.74 1.09
C ILE A 149 10.63 -5.45 0.01
N LEU A 150 11.80 -6.00 0.37
CA LEU A 150 12.70 -6.67 -0.58
C LEU A 150 12.69 -8.19 -0.48
N ASN A 151 12.37 -8.75 0.69
CA ASN A 151 12.57 -10.16 1.00
C ASN A 151 11.36 -10.78 1.74
N ALA A 152 10.15 -10.25 1.55
CA ALA A 152 8.95 -10.85 2.10
C ALA A 152 8.86 -12.34 1.69
N PRO A 153 8.48 -13.24 2.62
CA PRO A 153 8.23 -14.63 2.27
C PRO A 153 7.15 -14.70 1.20
N LYS A 154 7.32 -15.53 0.16
CA LYS A 154 6.29 -15.72 -0.90
C LYS A 154 4.91 -16.12 -0.38
N SER A 155 4.82 -16.61 0.85
CA SER A 155 3.56 -16.95 1.53
C SER A 155 2.83 -15.75 2.11
N ASP A 156 3.52 -14.65 2.42
CA ASP A 156 2.92 -13.42 2.95
C ASP A 156 2.46 -12.54 1.79
N TRP A 157 1.26 -12.82 1.29
CA TRP A 157 0.70 -12.13 0.13
C TRP A 157 0.22 -10.70 0.43
N MET A 158 0.25 -10.29 1.70
CA MET A 158 -0.05 -8.92 2.11
C MET A 158 1.17 -8.01 2.00
N GLU A 159 2.35 -8.54 1.65
CA GLU A 159 3.62 -7.84 1.45
C GLU A 159 4.22 -8.13 0.06
#